data_AF-A0A7Z8E1B2-F1
#
_entry.id   AF-A0A7Z8E1B2-F1
#
_cell.length_a   1.000
_cell.length_b   1.000
_cell.length_c   1.000
_cell.angle_alpha   90.00
_cell.angle_beta   90.00
_cell.angle_gamma   90.00
#
_symmetry.space_group_name_H-M   'P 1'
#
loop_
_entity.id
_entity.type
_entity.pdbx_description
1 polymer ?
#
loop_
_entity_poly.entity_id
_entity_poly.type
_entity_poly.pdbx_seq_one_letter_code
_entity_poly.pdbx_strand_id
1 'polypeptide(L)'
;MKTMDEKKYNHIELNNEVTKRKDNGFFNLEKDQEALKVYLEEIHDKTIYFDSEIERLHYLVDNNFYFNVFAKYSDSDLVEITEYAKSINFQFASYMSESKFYKDYALKMNDKTKIIEDSNQH
;
A
#
# COMPACT_ATOMS: atom_id res chain seq x y z
N MET A 1 18.76 -23.01 -16.12
CA MET A 1 17.67 -22.17 -15.59
C MET A 1 18.22 -21.49 -14.35
N LYS A 2 18.58 -20.20 -14.42
CA LYS A 2 19.04 -19.44 -13.25
C LYS A 2 17.79 -18.91 -12.55
N THR A 3 17.48 -19.46 -11.39
CA THR A 3 16.49 -18.90 -10.47
C THR A 3 16.99 -17.51 -10.09
N MET A 4 16.21 -16.46 -10.40
CA MET A 4 16.49 -15.12 -9.90
C MET A 4 16.25 -15.15 -8.39
N ASP A 5 17.21 -14.69 -7.59
CA ASP A 5 17.01 -14.55 -6.15
C ASP A 5 15.84 -13.61 -5.90
N GLU A 6 14.86 -14.06 -5.10
CA GLU A 6 13.75 -13.21 -4.68
C GLU A 6 14.29 -12.03 -3.87
N LYS A 7 13.88 -10.80 -4.23
CA LYS A 7 14.26 -9.60 -3.49
C LYS A 7 13.77 -9.74 -2.06
N LYS A 8 14.70 -9.73 -1.10
CA LYS A 8 14.41 -9.87 0.33
C LYS A 8 14.27 -8.50 0.98
N TYR A 9 13.17 -8.28 1.69
CA TYR A 9 12.90 -7.08 2.48
C TYR A 9 13.11 -7.39 3.96
N ASN A 10 13.80 -6.52 4.70
CA ASN A 10 14.15 -6.71 6.10
C ASN A 10 13.36 -5.80 7.06
N HIS A 11 12.16 -5.36 6.64
CA HIS A 11 11.32 -4.45 7.43
C HIS A 11 10.92 -5.06 8.78
N ILE A 12 10.73 -6.38 8.87
CA ILE A 12 10.40 -7.08 10.13
C ILE A 12 11.58 -7.00 11.10
N GLU A 13 12.79 -7.31 10.63
CA GLU A 13 14.00 -7.26 11.44
C GLU A 13 14.26 -5.85 11.96
N LEU A 14 14.06 -4.82 11.12
CA LEU A 14 14.16 -3.42 11.50
C LEU A 14 13.12 -3.06 12.58
N ASN A 15 11.84 -3.40 12.39
CA ASN A 15 10.79 -3.10 13.36
C ASN A 15 11.02 -3.79 14.71
N ASN A 16 11.59 -5.00 14.72
CA ASN A 16 11.95 -5.70 15.96
C ASN A 16 13.00 -4.91 16.78
N GLU A 17 13.84 -4.10 16.14
CA GLU A 17 14.85 -3.28 16.81
C GLU A 17 14.27 -2.10 17.59
N VAL A 18 13.01 -1.72 17.37
CA VAL A 18 12.33 -0.65 18.12
C VAL A 18 12.37 -0.91 19.62
N THR A 19 12.23 -2.19 20.02
CA THR A 19 12.26 -2.62 21.42
C THR A 19 13.67 -2.74 22.01
N LYS A 20 14.73 -2.63 21.20
CA LYS A 20 16.11 -2.61 21.69
C LYS A 20 16.39 -1.25 22.32
N ARG A 21 17.09 -1.25 23.46
CA ARG A 21 17.57 -0.03 24.10
C ARG A 21 18.91 0.39 23.51
N LYS A 22 19.07 1.69 23.28
CA LYS A 22 20.36 2.32 22.97
C LYS A 22 21.21 2.43 24.23
N ASP A 23 22.47 2.84 24.08
CA ASP A 23 23.41 3.04 25.19
C ASP A 23 22.91 4.04 26.24
N ASN A 24 22.04 4.97 25.84
CA ASN A 24 21.39 5.94 26.72
C ASN A 24 20.14 5.40 27.46
N GLY A 25 19.80 4.12 27.28
CA GLY A 25 18.67 3.45 27.92
C GLY A 25 17.31 3.66 27.26
N PHE A 26 17.20 4.50 26.23
CA PHE A 26 15.97 4.76 25.47
C PHE A 26 15.77 3.75 24.32
N PHE A 27 14.52 3.56 23.90
CA PHE A 27 14.15 2.73 22.75
C PHE A 27 14.60 3.32 21.41
N ASN A 28 14.73 2.48 20.38
CA ASN A 28 15.17 2.88 19.04
C ASN A 28 13.98 3.19 18.13
N LEU A 29 13.25 4.27 18.42
CA LEU A 29 12.01 4.61 17.72
C LEU A 29 12.21 4.91 16.22
N GLU A 30 13.39 5.36 15.82
CA GLU A 30 13.73 5.64 14.42
C GLU A 30 13.66 4.37 13.56
N LYS A 31 13.81 3.19 14.18
CA LYS A 31 13.72 1.89 13.49
C LYS A 31 12.33 1.58 12.96
N ASP A 32 11.28 2.16 13.54
CA ASP A 32 9.93 2.04 13.00
C ASP A 32 9.82 2.73 11.63
N GLN A 33 10.45 3.90 11.48
CA GLN A 33 10.45 4.64 10.21
C GLN A 33 11.37 4.00 9.17
N GLU A 34 12.52 3.45 9.58
CA GLU A 34 13.36 2.62 8.70
C GLU A 34 12.60 1.39 8.20
N ALA A 35 11.87 0.70 9.09
CA ALA A 35 11.04 -0.44 8.72
C ALA A 35 9.91 -0.04 7.78
N LEU A 36 9.23 1.07 8.06
CA LEU A 36 8.17 1.62 7.20
C LEU A 36 8.69 1.89 5.79
N LYS A 37 9.87 2.51 5.66
CA LYS A 37 10.47 2.77 4.35
C LYS A 37 10.70 1.48 3.55
N VAL A 38 11.33 0.48 4.15
CA VAL A 38 11.59 -0.81 3.48
C VAL A 38 10.29 -1.54 3.14
N TYR A 39 9.27 -1.42 3.99
CA TYR A 39 7.96 -1.98 3.73
C TYR A 39 7.27 -1.31 2.55
N LEU A 40 7.33 0.02 2.45
CA LEU A 40 6.78 0.75 1.29
C LEU A 40 7.48 0.38 -0.02
N GLU A 41 8.78 0.07 0.02
CA GLU A 41 9.49 -0.48 -1.14
C GLU A 41 8.94 -1.86 -1.56
N GLU A 42 8.60 -2.72 -0.60
CA GLU A 42 7.97 -4.01 -0.88
C GLU A 42 6.57 -3.84 -1.48
N ILE A 43 5.78 -2.94 -0.91
CA ILE A 43 4.44 -2.61 -1.40
C ILE A 43 4.54 -2.09 -2.83
N HIS A 44 5.42 -1.12 -3.09
CA HIS A 44 5.63 -0.56 -4.42
C HIS A 44 5.90 -1.64 -5.48
N ASP A 45 6.74 -2.63 -5.17
CA ASP A 45 7.08 -3.72 -6.10
C ASP A 45 5.96 -4.77 -6.27
N LYS A 46 4.99 -4.80 -5.35
CA LYS A 46 3.81 -5.68 -5.37
C LYS A 46 2.55 -4.99 -5.89
N THR A 47 2.55 -3.67 -6.04
CA THR A 47 1.41 -2.90 -6.55
C THR A 47 1.32 -2.96 -8.07
N ILE A 48 0.10 -3.10 -8.58
CA ILE A 48 -0.22 -2.93 -10.00
C ILE A 48 -0.50 -1.45 -10.24
N TYR A 49 0.15 -0.88 -11.26
CA TYR A 49 -0.04 0.51 -11.66
C TYR A 49 -0.89 0.59 -12.93
N PHE A 50 -1.71 1.62 -12.99
CA PHE A 50 -2.59 1.95 -14.12
C PHE A 50 -2.21 3.35 -14.61
N ASP A 51 -2.46 3.66 -15.89
CA ASP A 51 -2.12 4.95 -16.47
C ASP A 51 -3.03 6.06 -15.92
N SER A 52 -4.25 5.71 -15.50
CA SER A 52 -5.18 6.63 -14.85
C SER A 52 -6.07 5.94 -13.82
N GLU A 53 -6.70 6.77 -12.97
CA GLU A 53 -7.60 6.26 -11.94
C GLU A 53 -8.92 5.73 -12.51
N ILE A 54 -9.37 6.30 -13.63
CA ILE A 54 -10.54 5.80 -14.36
C ILE A 54 -10.25 4.44 -14.99
N GLU A 55 -9.06 4.24 -15.56
CA GLU A 55 -8.65 2.93 -16.08
C GLU A 55 -8.66 1.88 -14.97
N ARG A 56 -8.11 2.19 -13.79
CA ARG A 56 -8.16 1.29 -12.64
C ARG A 56 -9.60 0.94 -12.25
N LEU A 57 -10.48 1.93 -12.13
CA LEU A 57 -11.88 1.71 -11.76
C LEU A 57 -12.62 0.84 -12.80
N HIS A 58 -12.40 1.06 -14.09
CA HIS A 58 -12.93 0.17 -15.13
C HIS A 58 -12.41 -1.25 -14.97
N TYR A 59 -11.09 -1.42 -14.80
CA TYR A 59 -10.48 -2.72 -14.56
C TYR A 59 -11.12 -3.44 -13.37
N LEU A 60 -11.34 -2.73 -12.26
CA LEU A 60 -11.96 -3.30 -11.06
C LEU A 60 -13.40 -3.74 -11.29
N VAL A 61 -14.20 -2.95 -12.00
CA VAL A 61 -15.59 -3.29 -12.32
C VAL A 61 -15.65 -4.47 -13.30
N ASP A 62 -14.86 -4.43 -14.38
CA ASP A 62 -14.84 -5.45 -15.42
C ASP A 62 -14.37 -6.83 -14.88
N ASN A 63 -13.50 -6.82 -13.88
CA ASN A 63 -12.99 -8.02 -13.23
C ASN A 63 -13.76 -8.42 -11.96
N ASN A 64 -14.91 -7.78 -11.67
CA ASN A 64 -15.78 -8.06 -10.53
C ASN A 64 -15.13 -7.87 -9.15
N PHE A 65 -14.12 -7.00 -9.06
CA PHE A 65 -13.59 -6.57 -7.77
C PHE A 65 -14.50 -5.51 -7.14
N TYR A 66 -15.02 -4.59 -7.95
CA TYR A 66 -15.92 -3.50 -7.52
C TYR A 66 -17.33 -3.68 -8.09
N PHE A 67 -18.32 -3.11 -7.39
CA PHE A 67 -19.65 -2.94 -7.98
C PHE A 67 -19.59 -1.90 -9.11
N ASN A 68 -20.57 -1.90 -10.02
CA ASN A 68 -20.61 -0.95 -11.14
C ASN A 68 -20.86 0.49 -10.66
N VAL A 69 -19.78 1.20 -10.31
CA VAL A 69 -19.78 2.62 -9.90
C VAL A 69 -20.24 3.55 -11.03
N PHE A 70 -19.92 3.19 -12.28
CA PHE A 70 -20.26 3.96 -13.49
C PHE A 70 -21.78 3.97 -13.78
N ALA A 71 -22.55 3.10 -13.12
CA ALA A 71 -24.02 3.18 -13.17
C ALA A 71 -24.59 4.33 -12.31
N LYS A 72 -23.78 4.92 -11.42
CA LYS A 72 -24.21 5.96 -10.46
C LYS A 72 -23.52 7.30 -10.66
N TYR A 73 -22.28 7.28 -11.14
CA TYR A 73 -21.43 8.44 -11.28
C TYR A 73 -20.84 8.50 -12.69
N SER A 74 -20.64 9.71 -13.21
CA SER A 74 -19.89 9.89 -14.45
C SER A 74 -18.38 9.75 -14.20
N ASP A 75 -17.61 9.51 -15.25
CA ASP A 75 -16.14 9.46 -15.15
C ASP A 75 -15.58 10.76 -14.58
N SER A 76 -16.14 11.92 -14.94
CA SER A 76 -15.69 13.20 -14.38
C SER A 76 -15.91 13.31 -12.88
N ASP A 77 -17.03 12.81 -12.35
CA ASP A 77 -17.30 12.82 -10.91
C ASP A 77 -16.27 11.93 -10.18
N LEU A 78 -15.96 10.76 -10.73
CA LEU A 78 -15.01 9.81 -10.16
C LEU A 78 -13.58 10.35 -10.20
N VAL A 79 -13.18 11.03 -11.28
CA VAL A 79 -11.90 11.75 -11.35
C VAL A 79 -11.83 12.81 -10.27
N GLU A 80 -12.85 13.67 -10.14
CA GLU A 80 -12.85 14.76 -9.16
C GLU A 80 -12.73 14.22 -7.72
N ILE A 81 -13.50 13.18 -7.37
CA ILE A 81 -13.47 12.58 -6.04
C ILE A 81 -12.10 11.95 -5.75
N THR A 82 -11.53 11.23 -6.71
CA THR A 82 -10.24 10.55 -6.52
C THR A 82 -9.08 11.54 -6.47
N GLU A 83 -9.11 12.61 -7.27
CA GLU A 83 -8.14 13.71 -7.19
C GLU A 83 -8.23 14.44 -5.85
N TYR A 84 -9.45 14.69 -5.36
CA TYR A 84 -9.66 15.26 -4.03
C TYR A 84 -9.06 14.38 -2.93
N ALA A 85 -9.31 13.07 -2.95
CA ALA A 85 -8.74 12.14 -1.99
C ALA A 85 -7.20 12.16 -2.02
N LYS A 86 -6.60 12.12 -3.22
CA LYS A 86 -5.14 12.22 -3.42
C LYS A 86 -4.54 13.55 -2.98
N SER A 87 -5.32 14.63 -2.97
CA SER A 87 -4.88 15.94 -2.50
C SER A 87 -4.66 15.98 -0.98
N ILE A 88 -5.24 15.04 -0.24
CA ILE A 88 -5.04 14.90 1.19
C ILE A 88 -3.67 14.24 1.40
N ASN A 89 -2.76 14.95 2.06
CA ASN A 89 -1.43 14.41 2.40
C ASN A 89 -1.52 13.41 3.56
N PHE A 90 -2.22 12.31 3.34
CA PHE A 90 -2.36 11.22 4.28
C PHE A 90 -1.10 10.35 4.26
N GLN A 91 -0.56 10.08 5.44
CA GLN A 91 0.56 9.16 5.65
C GLN A 91 0.31 8.41 6.95
N PHE A 92 0.48 7.09 6.96
CA PHE A 92 0.44 6.37 8.22
C PHE A 92 1.64 6.77 9.09
N ALA A 93 1.39 6.91 10.38
CA ALA A 93 2.42 7.34 11.32
C ALA A 93 3.44 6.26 11.69
N SER A 94 3.18 4.99 11.36
CA SER A 94 4.02 3.87 11.77
C SER A 94 3.99 2.68 10.83
N TYR A 95 5.07 1.90 10.88
CA TYR A 95 5.16 0.61 10.19
C TYR A 95 3.98 -0.30 10.51
N MET A 96 3.56 -0.37 11.77
CA MET A 96 2.45 -1.24 12.19
C MET A 96 1.11 -0.84 11.58
N SER A 97 0.84 0.46 11.43
CA SER A 97 -0.43 0.94 10.89
C SER A 97 -0.51 0.67 9.39
N GLU A 98 0.56 1.02 8.67
CA GLU A 98 0.68 0.79 7.22
C GLU A 98 0.64 -0.71 6.89
N SER A 99 1.42 -1.53 7.61
CA SER A 99 1.47 -2.97 7.37
C SER A 99 0.15 -3.68 7.65
N LYS A 100 -0.60 -3.22 8.65
CA LYS A 100 -1.93 -3.75 8.91
C LYS A 100 -2.92 -3.37 7.80
N PHE A 101 -2.86 -2.14 7.30
CA PHE A 101 -3.69 -1.70 6.16
C PHE A 101 -3.47 -2.60 4.94
N TYR A 102 -2.24 -2.75 4.48
CA TYR A 102 -1.96 -3.58 3.30
C TYR A 102 -2.17 -5.07 3.54
N LYS A 103 -2.02 -5.56 4.77
CA LYS A 103 -2.27 -6.96 5.08
C LYS A 103 -3.76 -7.30 5.05
N ASP A 104 -4.58 -6.48 5.71
CA ASP A 104 -5.94 -6.82 6.08
C ASP A 104 -7.02 -6.05 5.30
N TYR A 105 -6.70 -4.89 4.70
CA TYR A 105 -7.68 -3.96 4.13
C TYR A 105 -7.48 -3.67 2.64
N ALA A 106 -6.25 -3.41 2.20
CA ALA A 106 -5.99 -3.07 0.81
C ALA A 106 -6.45 -4.19 -0.14
N LEU A 107 -7.14 -3.82 -1.22
CA LEU A 107 -7.59 -4.77 -2.22
C LEU A 107 -6.41 -5.44 -2.93
N LYS A 108 -6.54 -6.75 -3.11
CA LYS A 108 -5.54 -7.60 -3.77
C LYS A 108 -6.19 -8.38 -4.88
N MET A 109 -5.36 -8.82 -5.82
CA MET A 109 -5.74 -9.84 -6.79
C MET A 109 -6.28 -11.09 -6.08
N ASN A 110 -7.09 -11.87 -6.79
CA ASN A 110 -7.72 -13.08 -6.24
C ASN A 110 -6.69 -14.13 -5.73
N ASP A 111 -5.50 -14.18 -6.33
CA ASP A 111 -4.39 -15.02 -5.90
C ASP A 111 -3.58 -14.44 -4.71
N LYS A 112 -3.92 -13.21 -4.30
CA LYS A 112 -3.31 -12.44 -3.21
C LYS A 112 -1.83 -12.07 -3.42
N THR A 113 -1.32 -12.19 -4.65
CA THR A 113 0.11 -11.94 -4.94
C THR A 113 0.42 -10.47 -5.22
N LYS A 114 -0.57 -9.73 -5.73
CA LYS A 114 -0.46 -8.33 -6.12
C LYS A 114 -1.51 -7.46 -5.45
N ILE A 115 -1.14 -6.22 -5.21
CA ILE A 115 -1.98 -5.17 -4.59
C ILE A 115 -2.53 -4.30 -5.72
N ILE A 116 -3.81 -3.94 -5.63
CA ILE A 116 -4.51 -3.10 -6.62
C ILE A 116 -4.92 -1.74 -6.02
N GLU A 117 -4.77 -1.58 -4.70
CA GLU A 117 -5.17 -0.38 -3.96
C GLU A 117 -4.12 0.17 -3.02
N ASP A 118 -4.08 1.50 -2.94
CA ASP A 118 -3.42 2.26 -1.89
C ASP A 118 -4.42 2.90 -0.91
N SER A 119 -3.89 3.60 0.09
CA SER A 119 -4.69 4.24 1.14
C SER A 119 -5.53 5.43 0.69
N ASN A 120 -5.18 6.10 -0.43
CA ASN A 120 -5.97 7.20 -0.97
C ASN A 120 -7.16 6.70 -1.80
N GLN A 121 -7.16 5.42 -2.18
CA GLN A 121 -8.20 4.77 -2.99
C GLN A 121 -9.24 4.01 -2.15
N HIS A 122 -9.05 3.93 -0.83
CA HIS A 122 -9.93 3.26 0.13
C HIS A 122 -11.01 4.21 0.67
#